data_AF-A0A450XR59-F1
#
_entry.id   AF-A0A450XR59-F1
#
_cell.length_a   1.000
_cell.length_b   1.000
_cell.length_c   1.000
_cell.angle_alpha   90.00
_cell.angle_beta   90.00
_cell.angle_gamma   90.00
#
_symmetry.space_group_name_H-M   'P 1'
#
loop_
_entity.id
_entity.type
_entity.pdbx_description
1 polymer ?
#
loop_
_entity_poly.entity_id
_entity_poly.type
_entity_poly.pdbx_seq_one_letter_code
_entity_poly.pdbx_strand_id
1 'polypeptide(L)'
;AILCDFGDRDPQDVVNYIYSRLQALLGDDLKRFREYVDMLHVLSDNRDLEKQIKEAEQMLTQIAVEKMPFYQLGMERGVKKGMERGMERGMERGMERGMERGMERGMERGMEKGMTLGRGEGEANLLMRQLHRRFGPLPPELIARIRNARPEMLALWGDRILDARTLDELFSE
;
A
#
# COMPACT_ATOMS: atom_id res chain seq x y z
N ALA A 1 21.84 48.73 37.31
CA ALA A 1 21.53 48.73 35.87
C ALA A 1 21.84 47.34 35.31
N ILE A 2 20.93 46.36 35.45
CA ILE A 2 21.20 44.95 35.07
C ILE A 2 20.85 44.69 33.59
N LEU A 3 20.08 45.57 32.95
CA LEU A 3 19.58 45.43 31.57
C LEU A 3 19.82 46.66 30.67
N CYS A 4 20.71 47.58 31.07
CA CYS A 4 20.79 48.91 30.42
C CYS A 4 22.01 49.11 29.51
N ASP A 5 22.94 48.17 29.45
CA ASP A 5 24.08 48.25 28.53
C ASP A 5 24.41 46.83 28.08
N PHE A 6 23.79 46.42 26.96
CA PHE A 6 24.17 45.15 26.32
C PHE A 6 25.51 45.26 25.58
N GLY A 7 26.13 46.45 25.57
CA GLY A 7 27.34 46.76 24.81
C GLY A 7 27.13 46.47 23.34
N ASP A 8 28.07 45.71 22.76
CA ASP A 8 28.01 45.25 21.37
C ASP A 8 27.15 43.99 21.16
N ARG A 9 26.45 43.51 22.21
CA ARG A 9 25.67 42.26 22.12
C ARG A 9 24.24 42.51 21.65
N ASP A 10 23.78 41.61 20.80
CA ASP A 10 22.40 41.61 20.34
C ASP A 10 21.43 41.40 21.53
N PRO A 11 20.40 42.25 21.68
CA PRO A 11 19.44 42.13 22.77
C PRO A 11 18.71 40.78 22.80
N GLN A 12 18.42 40.16 21.64
CA GLN A 12 17.79 38.84 21.55
C GLN A 12 18.72 37.76 22.12
N ASP A 13 20.01 37.80 21.79
CA ASP A 13 20.98 36.82 22.30
C ASP A 13 21.12 36.89 23.82
N VAL A 14 21.12 38.10 24.39
CA VAL A 14 21.17 38.29 25.84
C VAL A 14 19.90 37.78 26.51
N VAL A 15 18.73 38.09 25.94
CA VAL A 15 17.43 37.63 26.44
C VAL A 15 17.34 36.10 26.39
N ASN A 16 17.70 35.49 25.25
CA ASN A 16 17.73 34.04 25.07
C ASN A 16 18.67 33.37 26.09
N TYR A 17 19.84 33.96 26.34
CA TYR A 17 20.78 33.47 27.33
C TYR A 17 20.21 33.53 28.75
N ILE A 18 19.59 34.65 29.15
CA ILE A 18 18.96 34.80 30.46
C ILE A 18 17.87 33.76 30.66
N TYR A 19 16.97 33.61 29.69
CA TYR A 19 15.88 32.63 29.72
C TYR A 19 16.41 31.19 29.82
N SER A 20 17.43 30.84 29.03
CA SER A 20 18.06 29.52 29.08
C SER A 20 18.73 29.26 30.44
N ARG A 21 19.37 30.28 31.03
CA ARG A 21 19.98 30.18 32.36
C ARG A 21 18.95 30.04 33.47
N LEU A 22 17.84 30.78 33.40
CA LEU A 22 16.72 30.63 34.34
C LEU A 22 16.13 29.22 34.26
N GLN A 23 15.95 28.68 33.05
CA GLN A 23 15.46 27.31 32.87
C GLN A 23 16.44 26.28 33.43
N ALA A 24 17.75 26.45 33.23
CA ALA A 24 18.76 25.53 33.73
C ALA A 24 18.88 25.55 35.27
N LEU A 25 18.68 26.71 35.90
CA LEU A 25 18.82 26.88 37.35
C LEU A 25 17.53 26.56 38.12
N LEU A 26 16.37 26.77 37.51
CA LEU A 26 15.06 26.71 38.17
C LEU A 26 14.08 25.75 37.50
N GLY A 27 14.53 24.95 36.52
CA GLY A 27 13.67 24.03 35.76
C GLY A 27 12.91 23.01 36.61
N ASP A 28 13.46 22.67 37.78
CA ASP A 28 12.83 21.76 38.75
C ASP A 28 11.80 22.45 39.66
N ASP A 29 11.85 23.78 39.79
CA ASP A 29 10.92 24.59 40.60
C ASP A 29 10.14 25.56 39.70
N LEU A 30 9.08 25.03 39.10
CA LEU A 30 8.21 25.77 38.18
C LEU A 30 7.59 27.02 38.80
N LYS A 31 7.42 27.07 40.13
CA LYS A 31 6.83 28.23 40.80
C LYS A 31 7.84 29.37 40.85
N ARG A 32 9.07 29.09 41.31
CA ARG A 32 10.16 30.07 41.29
C ARG A 32 10.51 30.50 39.88
N PHE A 33 10.59 29.56 38.94
CA PHE A 33 10.85 29.89 37.54
C PHE A 33 9.85 30.92 37.01
N ARG A 34 8.56 30.74 37.30
CA ARG A 34 7.51 31.69 36.89
C ARG A 34 7.68 33.05 37.56
N GLU A 35 7.96 33.11 38.85
CA GLU A 35 8.20 34.37 39.58
C GLU A 35 9.36 35.18 38.96
N TYR A 36 10.48 34.53 38.59
CA TYR A 36 11.61 35.22 37.96
C TYR A 36 11.33 35.63 36.51
N VAL A 37 10.53 34.85 35.77
CA VAL A 37 10.09 35.23 34.42
C VAL A 37 9.15 36.43 34.49
N ASP A 38 8.21 36.48 35.43
CA ASP A 38 7.33 37.63 35.64
C ASP A 38 8.14 38.90 35.99
N MET A 39 9.17 38.76 36.82
CA MET A 39 10.11 39.86 37.08
C MET A 39 10.85 40.31 35.82
N LEU A 40 11.25 39.37 34.96
CA LEU A 40 11.92 39.67 33.70
C LEU A 40 10.99 40.43 32.73
N HIS A 41 9.71 40.06 32.67
CA HIS A 41 8.68 40.80 31.93
C HIS A 41 8.53 42.24 32.42
N VAL A 42 8.35 42.43 33.74
CA VAL A 42 8.23 43.78 34.33
C VAL A 42 9.46 44.64 34.07
N LEU A 43 10.65 44.02 34.05
CA LEU A 43 11.89 44.72 33.74
C LEU A 43 12.06 45.02 32.24
N SER A 44 11.50 44.18 31.37
CA SER A 44 11.47 44.33 29.91
C SER A 44 10.60 45.51 29.47
N ASP A 45 9.44 45.70 30.11
CA ASP A 45 8.51 46.81 29.81
C ASP A 45 9.17 48.19 29.99
N ASN A 46 10.10 48.29 30.94
CA ASN A 46 10.83 49.53 31.21
C ASN A 46 11.94 49.83 30.17
N ARG A 47 12.14 48.94 29.18
CA ARG A 47 13.31 48.93 28.28
C ARG A 47 12.99 48.55 26.83
N ASP A 48 11.72 48.50 26.43
CA ASP A 48 11.27 48.17 25.07
C ASP A 48 11.78 46.80 24.54
N LEU A 49 11.93 45.80 25.42
CA LEU A 49 12.41 44.45 25.07
C LEU A 49 11.28 43.41 24.89
N GLU A 50 10.02 43.86 24.86
CA GLU A 50 8.83 43.00 24.89
C GLU A 50 8.79 42.02 23.72
N LYS A 51 9.26 42.45 22.54
CA LYS A 51 9.34 41.61 21.35
C LYS A 51 10.34 40.46 21.56
N GLN A 52 11.52 40.77 22.09
CA GLN A 52 12.59 39.80 22.27
C GLN A 52 12.24 38.75 23.34
N ILE A 53 11.58 39.19 24.41
CA ILE A 53 11.03 38.32 25.46
C ILE A 53 10.01 37.36 24.87
N LYS A 54 9.05 37.86 24.09
CA LYS A 54 8.00 37.05 23.46
C LYS A 54 8.57 35.99 22.52
N GLU A 55 9.59 36.33 21.74
CA GLU A 55 10.30 35.39 20.87
C GLU A 55 11.03 34.30 21.68
N ALA A 56 11.70 34.67 22.77
CA ALA A 56 12.39 33.73 23.66
C ALA A 56 11.42 32.76 24.37
N GLU A 57 10.25 33.24 24.79
CA GLU A 57 9.21 32.40 25.39
C GLU A 57 8.65 31.37 24.41
N GLN A 58 8.44 31.76 23.16
CA GLN A 58 7.96 30.86 22.10
C GLN A 58 8.97 29.74 21.83
N MET A 59 10.26 30.06 21.80
CA MET A 59 11.32 29.05 21.64
C MET A 59 11.33 28.06 22.81
N LEU A 60 11.24 28.55 24.05
CA LEU A 60 11.25 27.70 25.24
C LEU A 60 10.00 26.84 25.38
N THR A 61 8.83 27.37 25.03
CA THR A 61 7.56 26.63 25.12
C THR A 61 7.51 25.46 24.14
N GLN A 62 7.99 25.60 22.91
CA GLN A 62 8.07 24.48 21.97
C GLN A 62 9.00 23.37 22.49
N ILE A 63 10.21 23.74 22.93
CA ILE A 63 11.21 22.79 23.45
C ILE A 63 10.73 22.14 24.75
N ALA A 64 10.03 22.88 25.62
CA ALA A 64 9.52 22.37 26.89
C ALA A 64 8.32 21.45 26.69
N VAL A 65 7.38 21.80 25.81
CA VAL A 65 6.18 21.00 25.51
C VAL A 65 6.56 19.64 24.94
N GLU A 66 7.52 19.57 24.01
CA GLU A 66 8.00 18.30 23.45
C GLU A 66 8.70 17.40 24.47
N LYS A 67 9.30 18.00 25.52
CA LYS A 67 9.95 17.29 26.63
C LYS A 67 8.99 16.97 27.78
N MET A 68 7.74 17.45 27.75
CA MET A 68 6.79 17.13 28.81
C MET A 68 6.34 15.66 28.72
N PRO A 69 6.30 14.93 29.86
CA PRO A 69 5.91 13.52 29.89
C PRO A 69 4.54 13.25 29.24
N PHE A 70 3.58 14.16 29.41
CA PHE A 70 2.24 14.02 28.84
C PHE A 70 2.20 14.15 27.31
N TYR A 71 3.04 15.00 26.73
CA TYR A 71 3.16 15.15 25.27
C TYR A 71 3.81 13.92 24.65
N GLN A 72 4.92 13.44 25.25
CA GLN A 72 5.60 12.23 24.80
C GLN A 72 4.67 11.01 24.85
N LEU A 73 3.94 10.83 25.96
CA LEU A 73 2.96 9.76 26.10
C LEU A 73 1.81 9.88 25.07
N GLY A 74 1.35 11.10 24.80
CA GLY A 74 0.33 11.38 23.79
C GLY A 74 0.80 11.04 22.38
N MET A 75 2.03 11.45 22.04
CA MET A 75 2.67 11.18 20.75
C MET A 75 2.94 9.69 20.56
N GLU A 76 3.51 9.00 21.55
CA GLU A 76 3.77 7.56 21.50
C GLU A 76 2.47 6.78 21.28
N ARG A 77 1.40 7.11 22.02
CA ARG A 77 0.08 6.52 21.83
C ARG A 77 -0.51 6.84 20.46
N GLY A 78 -0.33 8.07 19.98
CA GLY A 78 -0.79 8.51 18.67
C GLY A 78 -0.12 7.74 17.54
N VAL A 79 1.21 7.64 17.58
CA VAL A 79 2.02 6.89 16.61
C VAL A 79 1.67 5.41 16.64
N LYS A 80 1.60 4.80 17.82
CA LYS A 80 1.24 3.38 17.94
C LYS A 80 -0.15 3.08 17.37
N LYS A 81 -1.16 3.87 17.75
CA LYS A 81 -2.53 3.72 17.19
C LYS A 81 -2.59 4.00 15.70
N GLY A 82 -1.84 4.98 15.22
CA GLY A 82 -1.76 5.30 13.79
C GLY A 82 -1.15 4.14 12.99
N MET A 83 -0.08 3.55 13.51
CA MET A 83 0.60 2.41 12.89
C MET A 83 -0.27 1.15 12.90
N GLU A 84 -0.88 0.80 14.04
CA GLU A 84 -1.80 -0.35 14.14
C GLU A 84 -2.95 -0.22 13.14
N ARG A 85 -3.65 0.93 13.12
CA ARG A 85 -4.76 1.18 12.19
C ARG A 85 -4.31 1.22 10.73
N GLY A 86 -3.15 1.77 10.45
CA GLY A 86 -2.58 1.83 9.11
C GLY A 86 -2.25 0.43 8.59
N MET A 87 -1.65 -0.40 9.43
CA MET A 87 -1.29 -1.77 9.09
C MET A 87 -2.52 -2.66 8.91
N GLU A 88 -3.49 -2.59 9.82
CA GLU A 88 -4.74 -3.35 9.74
C GLU A 88 -5.51 -3.02 8.45
N ARG A 89 -5.76 -1.73 8.18
CA ARG A 89 -6.45 -1.29 6.96
C ARG A 89 -5.66 -1.60 5.69
N GLY A 90 -4.33 -1.48 5.75
CA GLY A 90 -3.46 -1.79 4.62
C GLY A 90 -3.51 -3.28 4.27
N MET A 91 -3.45 -4.14 5.30
CA MET A 91 -3.50 -5.58 5.15
C MET A 91 -4.87 -6.05 4.68
N GLU A 92 -5.96 -5.59 5.29
CA GLU A 92 -7.33 -5.94 4.92
C GLU A 92 -7.61 -5.58 3.45
N ARG A 93 -7.36 -4.32 3.06
CA ARG A 93 -7.57 -3.88 1.67
C ARG A 93 -6.64 -4.56 0.68
N GLY A 94 -5.40 -4.82 1.08
CA GLY A 94 -4.42 -5.50 0.25
C GLY A 94 -4.83 -6.96 -0.01
N MET A 95 -5.28 -7.65 1.04
CA MET A 95 -5.72 -9.04 0.97
C MET A 95 -7.03 -9.18 0.20
N GLU A 96 -8.03 -8.35 0.48
CA GLU A 96 -9.33 -8.37 -0.21
C GLU A 96 -9.14 -8.16 -1.72
N ARG A 97 -8.44 -7.08 -2.12
CA ARG A 97 -8.18 -6.79 -3.54
C ARG A 97 -7.30 -7.84 -4.21
N GLY A 98 -6.32 -8.36 -3.48
CA GLY A 98 -5.42 -9.40 -3.98
C GLY A 98 -6.16 -10.71 -4.24
N MET A 99 -7.02 -11.10 -3.30
CA MET A 99 -7.82 -12.32 -3.39
C MET A 99 -8.90 -12.21 -4.46
N GLU A 100 -9.66 -11.12 -4.51
CA GLU A 100 -10.70 -10.88 -5.52
C GLU A 100 -10.11 -10.95 -6.93
N ARG A 101 -9.05 -10.17 -7.21
CA ARG A 101 -8.39 -10.16 -8.52
C ARG A 101 -7.72 -11.48 -8.87
N GLY A 102 -7.13 -12.15 -7.87
CA GLY A 102 -6.49 -13.45 -8.05
C GLY A 102 -7.51 -14.53 -8.42
N MET A 103 -8.63 -14.55 -7.71
CA MET A 103 -9.72 -15.50 -7.93
C MET A 103 -10.42 -15.26 -9.25
N GLU A 104 -10.78 -14.02 -9.58
CA GLU A 104 -11.44 -13.65 -10.83
C GLU A 104 -10.58 -14.08 -12.04
N ARG A 105 -9.31 -13.68 -12.07
CA ARG A 105 -8.39 -14.04 -13.17
C ARG A 105 -8.10 -15.53 -13.23
N GLY A 106 -7.99 -16.18 -12.08
CA GLY A 106 -7.77 -17.62 -12.00
C GLY A 106 -8.96 -18.40 -12.55
N MET A 107 -10.17 -18.00 -12.17
CA MET A 107 -11.41 -18.62 -12.59
C MET A 107 -11.67 -18.38 -14.07
N GLU A 108 -11.52 -17.15 -14.57
CA GLU A 108 -11.70 -16.80 -15.98
C GLU A 108 -10.79 -17.63 -16.88
N ARG A 109 -9.47 -17.64 -16.58
CA ARG A 109 -8.49 -18.43 -17.35
C ARG A 109 -8.73 -19.92 -17.24
N GLY A 110 -9.11 -20.40 -16.06
CA GLY A 110 -9.41 -21.82 -15.83
C GLY A 110 -10.63 -22.26 -16.62
N MET A 111 -11.69 -21.46 -16.61
CA MET A 111 -12.94 -21.73 -17.31
C MET A 111 -12.76 -21.64 -18.82
N GLU A 112 -12.06 -20.63 -19.34
CA GLU A 112 -11.77 -20.49 -20.77
C GLU A 112 -10.95 -21.69 -21.30
N LYS A 113 -9.88 -22.06 -20.60
CA LYS A 113 -9.08 -23.24 -20.96
C LYS A 113 -9.88 -24.54 -20.85
N GLY A 114 -10.67 -24.69 -19.80
CA GLY A 114 -11.51 -25.87 -19.60
C GLY A 114 -12.57 -26.01 -20.70
N MET A 115 -13.23 -24.91 -21.07
CA MET A 115 -14.24 -24.90 -22.14
C MET A 115 -13.63 -25.18 -23.51
N THR A 116 -12.50 -24.57 -23.83
CA THR A 116 -11.82 -24.78 -25.13
C THR A 116 -11.32 -26.21 -25.28
N LEU A 117 -10.66 -26.77 -24.26
CA LEU A 117 -10.24 -28.18 -24.24
C LEU A 117 -11.44 -29.12 -24.30
N GLY A 118 -12.45 -28.91 -23.45
CA GLY A 118 -13.64 -29.74 -23.40
C GLY A 118 -14.44 -29.73 -24.71
N ARG A 119 -14.51 -28.58 -25.40
CA ARG A 119 -15.12 -28.48 -26.72
C ARG A 119 -14.33 -29.28 -27.77
N GLY A 120 -13.01 -29.14 -27.80
CA GLY A 120 -12.16 -29.89 -28.74
C GLY A 120 -12.25 -31.41 -28.51
N GLU A 121 -12.19 -31.86 -27.25
CA GLU A 121 -12.41 -33.27 -26.90
C GLU A 121 -13.81 -33.75 -27.31
N GLY A 122 -14.84 -32.92 -27.11
CA GLY A 122 -16.20 -33.21 -27.53
C GLY A 122 -16.35 -33.38 -29.04
N GLU A 123 -15.78 -32.45 -29.82
CA GLU A 123 -15.76 -32.49 -31.28
C GLU A 123 -15.01 -33.73 -31.80
N ALA A 124 -13.83 -34.03 -31.24
CA ALA A 124 -13.06 -35.22 -31.57
C ALA A 124 -13.84 -36.52 -31.27
N ASN A 125 -14.46 -36.61 -30.09
CA ASN A 125 -15.26 -37.78 -29.70
C ASN A 125 -16.48 -37.96 -30.59
N LEU A 126 -17.15 -36.87 -30.96
CA LEU A 126 -18.29 -36.90 -31.88
C LEU A 126 -17.85 -37.41 -33.26
N LEU A 127 -16.76 -36.86 -33.81
CA LEU A 127 -16.20 -37.27 -35.09
C LEU A 127 -15.83 -38.75 -35.07
N MET A 128 -15.14 -39.22 -34.04
CA MET A 128 -14.81 -40.64 -33.87
C MET A 128 -16.05 -41.54 -33.87
N ARG A 129 -17.13 -41.15 -33.18
CA ARG A 129 -18.38 -41.94 -33.15
C ARG A 129 -19.03 -42.01 -34.54
N GLN A 130 -19.02 -40.91 -35.29
CA GLN A 130 -19.59 -40.87 -36.64
C GLN A 130 -18.76 -41.73 -37.60
N LEU A 131 -17.43 -41.62 -37.54
CA LEU A 131 -16.52 -42.42 -38.33
C LEU A 131 -16.63 -43.91 -38.01
N HIS A 132 -16.75 -44.26 -36.73
CA HIS A 132 -16.96 -45.64 -36.33
C HIS A 132 -18.26 -46.22 -36.91
N ARG A 133 -19.32 -45.39 -37.00
CA ARG A 133 -20.62 -45.81 -37.55
C ARG A 133 -20.62 -45.93 -39.07
N ARG A 134 -19.92 -45.06 -39.79
CA ARG A 134 -19.85 -45.08 -41.27
C ARG A 134 -18.83 -46.09 -41.81
N PHE A 135 -17.67 -46.20 -41.16
CA PHE A 135 -16.52 -46.95 -41.68
C PHE A 135 -16.10 -48.14 -40.82
N GLY A 136 -16.74 -48.34 -39.64
CA GLY A 136 -16.41 -49.45 -38.73
C GLY A 136 -15.25 -49.14 -37.77
N PRO A 137 -14.62 -50.15 -37.16
CA PRO A 137 -13.54 -49.95 -36.19
C PRO A 137 -12.39 -49.13 -36.78
N LEU A 138 -12.00 -48.07 -36.07
CA LEU A 138 -10.91 -47.19 -36.50
C LEU A 138 -9.56 -47.72 -36.01
N PRO A 139 -8.50 -47.64 -36.82
CA PRO A 139 -7.14 -47.96 -36.38
C PRO A 139 -6.70 -47.08 -35.20
N PRO A 140 -5.94 -47.61 -34.23
CA PRO A 140 -5.44 -46.84 -33.08
C PRO A 140 -4.66 -45.58 -33.46
N GLU A 141 -3.93 -45.63 -34.57
CA GLU A 141 -3.14 -44.50 -35.10
C GLU A 141 -4.05 -43.35 -35.52
N LEU A 142 -5.21 -43.67 -36.11
CA LEU A 142 -6.18 -42.67 -36.54
C LEU A 142 -6.92 -42.06 -35.35
N ILE A 143 -7.21 -42.86 -34.33
CA ILE A 143 -7.78 -42.38 -33.05
C ILE A 143 -6.82 -41.39 -32.39
N ALA A 144 -5.52 -41.70 -32.36
CA ALA A 144 -4.49 -40.80 -31.83
C ALA A 144 -4.37 -39.52 -32.67
N ARG A 145 -4.46 -39.62 -34.00
CA ARG A 145 -4.45 -38.46 -34.92
C ARG A 145 -5.63 -37.52 -34.66
N ILE A 146 -6.84 -38.07 -34.47
CA ILE A 146 -8.05 -37.27 -34.21
C ILE A 146 -7.99 -36.59 -32.84
N ARG A 147 -7.57 -37.30 -31.79
CA ARG A 147 -7.48 -36.72 -30.43
C ARG A 147 -6.48 -35.58 -30.30
N ASN A 148 -5.40 -35.62 -31.07
CA ASN A 148 -4.36 -34.59 -31.07
C ASN A 148 -4.53 -33.57 -32.20
N ALA A 149 -5.61 -33.66 -32.98
CA ALA A 149 -5.86 -32.73 -34.06
C ALA A 149 -6.23 -31.35 -33.54
N ARG A 150 -5.85 -30.32 -34.30
CA ARG A 150 -6.27 -28.95 -34.04
C ARG A 150 -7.78 -28.80 -34.31
N PRO A 151 -8.51 -27.92 -33.61
CA PRO A 151 -9.94 -27.73 -33.80
C PRO A 151 -10.35 -27.46 -35.26
N GLU A 152 -9.53 -26.73 -36.01
CA GLU A 152 -9.79 -26.43 -37.41
C GLU A 152 -9.77 -27.68 -38.30
N MET A 153 -8.88 -28.64 -37.99
CA MET A 153 -8.82 -29.93 -38.68
C MET A 153 -10.02 -30.81 -38.32
N LEU A 154 -10.45 -30.79 -37.05
CA LEU A 154 -11.64 -31.53 -36.60
C LEU A 154 -12.90 -31.00 -37.28
N ALA A 155 -13.04 -29.69 -37.41
CA ALA A 155 -14.14 -29.06 -38.13
C ALA A 155 -14.13 -29.45 -39.62
N LEU A 156 -12.97 -29.36 -40.29
CA LEU A 156 -12.81 -29.74 -41.69
C LEU A 156 -13.20 -31.21 -41.94
N TRP A 157 -12.73 -32.13 -41.09
CA TRP A 157 -13.11 -33.54 -41.20
C TRP A 157 -14.59 -33.76 -40.85
N GLY A 158 -15.14 -32.97 -39.93
CA GLY A 158 -16.56 -32.95 -39.62
C GLY A 158 -17.45 -32.57 -40.81
N ASP A 159 -17.02 -31.62 -41.63
CA ASP A 159 -17.74 -31.23 -42.85
C ASP A 159 -17.59 -32.30 -43.94
N ARG A 160 -16.34 -32.76 -44.17
CA ARG A 160 -16.03 -33.78 -45.18
C ARG A 160 -16.67 -35.14 -44.89
N ILE A 161 -17.05 -35.43 -43.65
CA ILE A 161 -17.68 -36.72 -43.29
C ILE A 161 -19.03 -36.92 -43.97
N LEU A 162 -19.67 -35.87 -44.47
CA LEU A 162 -20.96 -36.00 -45.15
C LEU A 162 -20.78 -36.52 -46.58
N ASP A 163 -19.69 -36.11 -47.24
CA ASP A 163 -19.47 -36.37 -48.66
C ASP A 163 -18.45 -37.48 -48.93
N ALA A 164 -17.46 -37.65 -48.05
CA ALA A 164 -16.37 -38.61 -48.25
C ALA A 164 -16.87 -40.06 -48.27
N ARG A 165 -16.37 -40.82 -49.25
CA ARG A 165 -16.69 -42.24 -49.47
C ARG A 165 -15.69 -43.19 -48.81
N THR A 166 -14.48 -42.70 -48.51
CA THR A 166 -13.42 -43.47 -47.83
C THR A 166 -12.73 -42.65 -46.75
N LEU A 167 -12.02 -43.32 -45.84
CA LEU A 167 -11.20 -42.64 -44.83
C LEU A 167 -10.07 -41.82 -45.49
N ASP A 168 -9.46 -42.33 -46.55
CA ASP A 168 -8.37 -41.61 -47.25
C ASP A 168 -8.85 -40.30 -47.88
N GLU A 169 -10.05 -40.28 -48.46
CA GLU A 169 -10.66 -39.06 -48.99
C GLU A 169 -10.96 -38.05 -47.88
N LEU A 170 -11.44 -38.52 -46.73
CA LEU A 170 -11.73 -37.67 -45.57
C LEU A 170 -10.47 -36.99 -45.01
N PHE A 171 -9.38 -37.75 -44.87
CA PHE A 171 -8.14 -37.32 -44.23
C PHE A 171 -7.08 -36.76 -45.19
N SER A 172 -7.41 -36.66 -46.48
CA SER A 172 -6.61 -35.95 -47.48
C SER A 172 -6.38 -34.49 -47.07
N GLU A 173 -5.27 -33.86 -47.50
CA GLU A 173 -5.01 -32.44 -47.21
C GLU A 173 -6.02 -31.54 -47.95
#